data_AF-A0A2L2XEW6-F1
#
_entry.id   AF-A0A2L2XEW6-F1
#
_cell.length_a   1.000
_cell.length_b   1.000
_cell.length_c   1.000
_cell.angle_alpha   90.00
_cell.angle_beta   90.00
_cell.angle_gamma   90.00
#
_symmetry.space_group_name_H-M   'P 1'
#
loop_
_entity.id
_entity.type
_entity.pdbx_description
1 polymer ?
#
loop_
_entity_poly.entity_id
_entity_poly.type
_entity_poly.pdbx_seq_one_letter_code
_entity_poly.pdbx_strand_id
1 'polypeptide(L)'
;MFAGNADHIEMVLALGNKYRYDQLHAKTVERLCVAIFDRLGSLHGMGDRELNLLRHAALLHDLGACISIRKHHIHSAYLVMHDETLDSYPGKDREVVALLVRSHRKKVKLDPEEMSRYGREVLPGLIAILRIADILDYFHRGSTVIKDIRVDGNTCTFVVWGIDLEAIREKINKKASYFQEVFKLKVVITNESPEIGGEEAASQLTEEDTAAPDGGEAAEETAGEAAGDLGDGAEQAAAALDPPSVDNCDAKG
;
A
#
# COMPACT_ATOMS: atom_id res chain seq x y z
N MET A 1 -3.80 -9.06 34.27
CA MET A 1 -3.52 -7.63 34.10
C MET A 1 -3.27 -7.40 32.62
N PHE A 2 -4.31 -7.01 31.88
CA PHE A 2 -4.17 -6.64 30.48
C PHE A 2 -3.57 -5.23 30.46
N ALA A 3 -2.33 -5.11 29.98
CA ALA A 3 -1.75 -3.81 29.67
C ALA A 3 -2.74 -3.10 28.74
N GLY A 4 -3.20 -1.92 29.13
CA GLY A 4 -4.21 -1.18 28.38
C GLY A 4 -3.76 -0.98 26.94
N ASN A 5 -4.67 -1.25 26.01
CA ASN A 5 -4.60 -0.78 24.63
C ASN A 5 -4.68 0.76 24.65
N ALA A 6 -3.61 1.43 25.08
CA ALA A 6 -3.50 2.86 24.90
C ALA A 6 -3.28 3.09 23.41
N ASP A 7 -4.30 3.63 22.74
CA ASP A 7 -4.14 4.13 21.37
C ASP A 7 -3.07 5.25 21.42
N HIS A 8 -1.90 5.00 20.83
CA HIS A 8 -0.76 5.92 20.82
C HIS A 8 -0.88 7.02 19.75
N ILE A 9 -2.09 7.23 19.24
CA ILE A 9 -2.42 8.17 18.17
C ILE A 9 -1.87 9.59 18.39
N GLU A 10 -1.89 10.10 19.62
CA GLU A 10 -1.38 11.46 19.91
C GLU A 10 0.11 11.60 19.59
N MET A 11 0.91 10.57 19.85
CA MET A 11 2.34 10.56 19.53
C MET A 11 2.57 10.46 18.02
N VAL A 12 1.73 9.67 17.33
CA VAL A 12 1.74 9.54 15.87
C VAL A 12 1.39 10.87 15.19
N LEU A 13 0.37 11.57 15.68
CA LEU A 13 -0.01 12.88 15.18
C LEU A 13 1.07 13.94 15.50
N ALA A 14 1.68 13.89 16.69
CA ALA A 14 2.79 14.76 17.04
C ALA A 14 3.99 14.59 16.08
N LEU A 15 4.37 13.33 15.77
CA LEU A 15 5.43 13.03 14.82
C LEU A 15 5.08 13.52 13.41
N GLY A 16 3.86 13.26 12.94
CA GLY A 16 3.38 13.76 11.66
C GLY A 16 3.51 15.28 11.56
N ASN A 17 3.03 16.00 12.58
CA ASN A 17 3.08 17.46 12.66
C ASN A 17 4.52 18.00 12.68
N LYS A 18 5.42 17.35 13.43
CA LYS A 18 6.85 17.71 13.50
C LYS A 18 7.48 17.76 12.10
N TYR A 19 7.11 16.84 11.22
CA TYR A 19 7.63 16.75 9.85
C TYR A 19 6.69 17.34 8.78
N ARG A 20 5.64 18.06 9.18
CA ARG A 20 4.70 18.77 8.28
C ARG A 20 4.14 17.86 7.16
N TYR A 21 3.78 16.63 7.52
CA TYR A 21 3.16 15.68 6.59
C TYR A 21 1.88 16.21 5.93
N ASP A 22 1.53 15.65 4.78
CA ASP A 22 0.25 15.91 4.12
C ASP A 22 -0.90 15.29 4.94
N GLN A 23 -1.47 16.08 5.84
CA GLN A 23 -2.54 15.65 6.74
C GLN A 23 -3.80 15.19 6.00
N LEU A 24 -4.14 15.81 4.87
CA LEU A 24 -5.33 15.47 4.11
C LEU A 24 -5.19 14.08 3.49
N HIS A 25 -4.06 13.85 2.82
CA HIS A 25 -3.75 12.56 2.22
C HIS A 25 -3.66 11.46 3.28
N ALA A 26 -2.86 11.68 4.32
CA ALA A 26 -2.64 10.69 5.38
C ALA A 26 -3.94 10.28 6.10
N LYS A 27 -4.82 11.23 6.43
CA LYS A 27 -6.13 10.94 7.02
C LYS A 27 -7.06 10.23 6.05
N THR A 28 -6.96 10.52 4.75
CA THR A 28 -7.74 9.82 3.72
C THR A 28 -7.30 8.37 3.61
N VAL A 29 -5.99 8.11 3.55
CA VAL A 29 -5.43 6.76 3.51
C VAL A 29 -5.77 5.99 4.80
N GLU A 30 -5.72 6.62 5.97
CA GLU A 30 -6.12 6.00 7.25
C GLU A 30 -7.60 5.58 7.24
N ARG A 31 -8.50 6.49 6.85
CA ARG A 31 -9.93 6.19 6.70
C ARG A 31 -10.19 5.06 5.70
N LEU A 32 -9.49 5.04 4.57
CA LEU A 32 -9.61 3.98 3.57
C LEU A 32 -9.08 2.64 4.13
N CYS A 33 -7.96 2.63 4.84
CA CYS A 33 -7.43 1.44 5.51
C CYS A 33 -8.46 0.84 6.47
N VAL A 34 -9.09 1.67 7.32
CA VAL A 34 -10.13 1.23 8.26
C VAL A 34 -11.31 0.60 7.51
N ALA A 35 -11.81 1.27 6.47
CA ALA A 35 -12.92 0.75 5.67
C ALA A 35 -12.60 -0.60 4.99
N ILE A 36 -11.37 -0.79 4.52
CA ILE A 36 -10.94 -2.06 3.91
C ILE A 36 -10.80 -3.14 4.98
N PHE A 37 -10.17 -2.83 6.11
CA PHE A 37 -9.96 -3.75 7.23
C PHE A 37 -11.30 -4.29 7.75
N ASP A 38 -12.25 -3.40 8.04
CA ASP A 38 -13.56 -3.79 8.58
C ASP A 38 -14.33 -4.70 7.61
N ARG A 39 -14.26 -4.41 6.31
CA ARG A 39 -15.00 -5.16 5.27
C ARG A 39 -14.35 -6.50 4.92
N LEU A 40 -13.03 -6.64 5.10
CA LEU A 40 -12.29 -7.87 4.85
C LEU A 40 -12.04 -8.69 6.13
N GLY A 41 -12.64 -8.31 7.26
CA GLY A 41 -12.44 -8.94 8.56
C GLY A 41 -12.58 -10.47 8.56
N SER A 42 -13.54 -11.01 7.79
CA SER A 42 -13.74 -12.45 7.65
C SER A 42 -12.62 -13.17 6.90
N LEU A 43 -11.85 -12.46 6.06
CA LEU A 43 -10.72 -13.03 5.32
C LEU A 43 -9.43 -13.05 6.14
N HIS A 44 -9.17 -12.01 6.92
CA HIS A 44 -7.89 -11.88 7.62
C HIS A 44 -7.94 -12.22 9.12
N GLY A 45 -9.11 -12.17 9.76
CA GLY A 45 -9.29 -12.57 11.16
C GLY A 45 -8.46 -11.75 12.18
N MET A 46 -8.08 -10.52 11.84
CA MET A 46 -7.26 -9.64 12.68
C MET A 46 -8.14 -8.78 13.58
N GLY A 47 -7.59 -8.26 14.69
CA GLY A 47 -8.35 -7.49 15.68
C GLY A 47 -7.91 -6.02 15.80
N ASP A 48 -8.38 -5.38 16.88
CA ASP A 48 -8.18 -3.94 17.14
C ASP A 48 -6.71 -3.52 17.19
N ARG A 49 -5.84 -4.41 17.67
CA ARG A 49 -4.41 -4.14 17.74
C ARG A 49 -3.84 -3.94 16.34
N GLU A 50 -4.11 -4.87 15.43
CA GLU A 50 -3.64 -4.81 14.04
C GLU A 50 -4.22 -3.60 13.31
N LEU A 51 -5.49 -3.28 13.57
CA LEU A 51 -6.13 -2.07 13.05
C LEU A 51 -5.40 -0.79 13.50
N ASN A 52 -5.04 -0.69 14.79
CA ASN A 52 -4.30 0.48 15.29
C ASN A 52 -2.92 0.61 14.63
N LEU A 53 -2.18 -0.49 14.45
CA LEU A 53 -0.88 -0.44 13.74
C LEU A 53 -1.05 -0.01 12.29
N LEU A 54 -2.09 -0.50 11.61
CA LEU A 54 -2.42 -0.11 10.24
C LEU A 54 -2.75 1.38 10.14
N ARG A 55 -3.58 1.90 11.06
CA ARG A 55 -3.93 3.33 11.14
C ARG A 55 -2.69 4.20 11.36
N HIS A 56 -1.82 3.81 12.29
CA HIS A 56 -0.58 4.55 12.56
C HIS A 56 0.36 4.55 11.36
N ALA A 57 0.50 3.41 10.68
CA ALA A 57 1.29 3.33 9.46
C ALA A 57 0.71 4.19 8.33
N ALA A 58 -0.62 4.20 8.17
CA ALA A 58 -1.30 5.05 7.19
C ALA A 58 -1.08 6.54 7.47
N LEU A 59 -1.00 6.96 8.73
CA LEU A 59 -0.72 8.37 9.06
C LEU A 59 0.73 8.79 8.79
N LEU A 60 1.67 7.84 8.82
CA LEU A 60 3.12 8.10 8.75
C LEU A 60 3.78 7.64 7.44
N HIS A 61 3.03 7.02 6.52
CA HIS A 61 3.61 6.34 5.35
C HIS A 61 4.49 7.26 4.49
N ASP A 62 4.10 8.53 4.36
CA ASP A 62 4.76 9.52 3.51
C ASP A 62 5.62 10.56 4.26
N LEU A 63 5.87 10.35 5.56
CA LEU A 63 6.64 11.28 6.40
C LEU A 63 8.01 11.65 5.80
N GLY A 64 8.70 10.68 5.21
CA GLY A 64 10.02 10.84 4.61
C GLY A 64 10.06 11.66 3.31
N ALA A 65 8.90 12.09 2.78
CA ALA A 65 8.83 12.98 1.63
C ALA A 65 9.45 14.35 1.91
N CYS A 66 9.48 14.79 3.18
CA CYS A 66 10.16 16.02 3.60
C CYS A 66 11.69 15.92 3.45
N ILE A 67 12.26 14.71 3.51
CA ILE A 67 13.68 14.45 3.31
C ILE A 67 13.97 14.30 1.81
N SER A 68 13.26 13.37 1.16
CA SER A 68 13.40 13.13 -0.27
C SER A 68 12.24 12.35 -0.82
N ILE A 69 11.70 12.80 -1.96
CA ILE A 69 10.71 12.05 -2.71
C ILE A 69 11.27 10.71 -3.20
N ARG A 70 12.58 10.64 -3.45
CA ARG A 70 13.27 9.39 -3.79
C ARG A 70 13.44 8.59 -2.51
N LYS A 71 12.99 7.34 -2.56
CA LYS A 71 13.05 6.42 -1.42
C LYS A 71 12.31 6.88 -0.15
N HIS A 72 11.36 7.84 -0.22
CA HIS A 72 10.61 8.32 0.96
C HIS A 72 10.11 7.20 1.90
N HIS A 73 9.53 6.10 1.41
CA HIS A 73 9.17 4.92 2.24
C HIS A 73 10.27 4.44 3.23
N ILE A 74 11.54 4.47 2.83
CA ILE A 74 12.69 4.09 3.68
C ILE A 74 12.98 5.21 4.69
N HIS A 75 12.93 6.47 4.24
CA HIS A 75 13.10 7.63 5.11
C HIS A 75 11.97 7.73 6.16
N SER A 76 10.72 7.51 5.75
CA SER A 76 9.56 7.44 6.63
C SER A 76 9.77 6.36 7.68
N ALA A 77 10.16 5.14 7.28
CA ALA A 77 10.41 4.04 8.21
C ALA A 77 11.56 4.34 9.18
N TYR A 78 12.63 4.98 8.70
CA TYR A 78 13.74 5.42 9.54
C TYR A 78 13.29 6.43 10.60
N LEU A 79 12.53 7.45 10.21
CA LEU A 79 11.97 8.43 11.15
C LEU A 79 11.05 7.76 12.18
N VAL A 80 10.18 6.85 11.73
CA VAL A 80 9.34 6.06 12.64
C VAL A 80 10.19 5.30 13.65
N MET A 81 11.31 4.68 13.25
CA MET A 81 12.15 3.88 14.15
C MET A 81 13.02 4.67 15.11
N HIS A 82 13.44 5.89 14.75
CA HIS A 82 14.50 6.60 15.46
C HIS A 82 14.11 7.95 16.05
N ASP A 83 12.97 8.54 15.68
CA ASP A 83 12.56 9.82 16.26
C ASP A 83 12.10 9.70 17.71
N GLU A 84 12.63 10.56 18.58
CA GLU A 84 12.35 10.58 20.03
C GLU A 84 10.87 10.78 20.38
N THR A 85 10.08 11.38 19.47
CA THR A 85 8.63 11.57 19.65
C THR A 85 7.91 10.25 19.91
N LEU A 86 8.47 9.12 19.46
CA LEU A 86 7.94 7.77 19.64
C LEU A 86 8.67 6.94 20.71
N ASP A 87 9.46 7.53 21.61
CA ASP A 87 10.24 6.77 22.61
C ASP A 87 9.37 6.00 23.62
N SER A 88 8.17 6.51 23.91
CA SER A 88 7.19 5.80 24.74
C SER A 88 6.25 4.88 23.95
N TYR A 89 6.40 4.80 22.62
CA TYR A 89 5.64 3.89 21.78
C TYR A 89 6.21 2.47 21.93
N PRO A 90 5.39 1.41 22.13
CA PRO A 90 5.89 0.07 22.37
C PRO A 90 6.82 -0.42 21.25
N GLY A 91 8.06 -0.80 21.59
CA GLY A 91 9.10 -1.08 20.59
C GLY A 91 8.72 -2.12 19.53
N LYS A 92 8.03 -3.20 19.93
CA LYS A 92 7.54 -4.22 18.99
C LYS A 92 6.49 -3.67 18.01
N ASP A 93 5.61 -2.81 18.50
CA ASP A 93 4.57 -2.19 17.67
C ASP A 93 5.18 -1.11 16.77
N ARG A 94 6.20 -0.38 17.26
CA ARG A 94 6.95 0.63 16.52
C ARG A 94 7.66 0.00 15.33
N GLU A 95 8.30 -1.15 15.54
CA GLU A 95 8.94 -1.97 14.50
C GLU A 95 7.93 -2.37 13.43
N VAL A 96 6.75 -2.84 13.81
CA VAL A 96 5.70 -3.22 12.86
C VAL A 96 5.22 -2.01 12.05
N VAL A 97 4.93 -0.87 12.70
CA VAL A 97 4.54 0.36 11.98
C VAL A 97 5.63 0.76 10.99
N ALA A 98 6.90 0.72 11.37
CA ALA A 98 8.01 1.01 10.47
C ALA A 98 8.09 0.02 9.30
N LEU A 99 7.84 -1.27 9.52
CA LEU A 99 7.79 -2.27 8.45
C LEU A 99 6.65 -2.03 7.46
N LEU A 100 5.47 -1.66 7.95
CA LEU A 100 4.33 -1.27 7.13
C LEU A 100 4.65 -0.04 6.28
N VAL A 101 5.19 1.01 6.92
CA VAL A 101 5.62 2.25 6.27
C VAL A 101 6.73 1.98 5.25
N ARG A 102 7.70 1.12 5.53
CA ARG A 102 8.76 0.75 4.59
C ARG A 102 8.20 0.04 3.35
N SER A 103 7.13 -0.73 3.53
CA SER A 103 6.62 -1.68 2.54
C SER A 103 5.39 -1.17 1.77
N HIS A 104 4.92 0.05 2.02
CA HIS A 104 3.72 0.59 1.37
C HIS A 104 3.90 0.86 -0.15
N ARG A 105 5.12 0.74 -0.68
CA ARG A 105 5.36 0.91 -2.12
C ARG A 105 6.58 0.14 -2.61
N LYS A 106 6.69 0.06 -3.94
CA LYS A 106 7.72 -0.72 -4.66
C LYS A 106 7.63 -2.21 -4.32
N LYS A 107 8.71 -2.94 -4.59
CA LYS A 107 8.82 -4.37 -4.28
C LYS A 107 8.87 -4.55 -2.77
N VAL A 108 7.94 -5.34 -2.24
CA VAL A 108 7.95 -5.73 -0.82
C VAL A 108 9.04 -6.77 -0.63
N LYS A 109 9.94 -6.49 0.31
CA LYS A 109 11.00 -7.40 0.73
C LYS A 109 10.90 -7.54 2.24
N LEU A 110 10.16 -8.55 2.67
CA LEU A 110 10.10 -8.95 4.08
C LEU A 110 11.01 -10.15 4.25
N ASP A 111 11.87 -10.11 5.25
CA ASP A 111 12.64 -11.29 5.62
C ASP A 111 11.74 -12.29 6.38
N PRO A 112 12.09 -13.60 6.39
CA PRO A 112 11.31 -14.59 7.12
C PRO A 112 11.21 -14.34 8.63
N GLU A 113 12.16 -13.61 9.22
CA GLU A 113 12.22 -13.35 10.64
C GLU A 113 11.22 -12.26 11.05
N GLU A 114 11.18 -11.15 10.31
CA GLU A 114 10.19 -10.07 10.36
C GLU A 114 8.77 -10.65 10.30
N MET A 115 8.51 -11.54 9.34
CA MET A 115 7.21 -12.21 9.21
C MET A 115 6.91 -13.14 10.39
N SER A 116 7.90 -13.87 10.90
CA SER A 116 7.68 -14.80 12.01
C SER A 116 7.42 -14.10 13.34
N ARG A 117 7.98 -12.92 13.57
CA ARG A 117 7.83 -12.14 14.81
C ARG A 117 6.42 -11.58 15.01
N TYR A 118 5.73 -11.24 13.93
CA TYR A 118 4.40 -10.62 13.96
C TYR A 118 3.28 -11.53 13.42
N GLY A 119 3.63 -12.69 12.89
CA GLY A 119 2.71 -13.63 12.27
C GLY A 119 2.80 -13.58 10.75
N ARG A 120 3.00 -14.77 10.14
CA ARG A 120 3.32 -14.91 8.72
C ARG A 120 2.28 -14.33 7.77
N GLU A 121 1.03 -14.19 8.22
CA GLU A 121 -0.09 -13.69 7.42
C GLU A 121 -0.51 -12.28 7.81
N VAL A 122 -0.23 -11.87 9.05
CA VAL A 122 -0.68 -10.58 9.58
C VAL A 122 0.06 -9.43 8.90
N LEU A 123 1.40 -9.46 8.90
CA LEU A 123 2.18 -8.38 8.29
C LEU A 123 1.92 -8.24 6.78
N PRO A 124 1.91 -9.32 5.97
CA PRO A 124 1.53 -9.21 4.56
C PRO A 124 0.10 -8.69 4.33
N GLY A 125 -0.87 -9.12 5.15
CA GLY A 125 -2.26 -8.66 5.05
C GLY A 125 -2.38 -7.16 5.28
N LEU A 126 -1.73 -6.63 6.32
CA LEU A 126 -1.74 -5.19 6.61
C LEU A 126 -1.05 -4.37 5.51
N ILE A 127 0.08 -4.85 4.97
CA ILE A 127 0.76 -4.19 3.85
C ILE A 127 -0.14 -4.17 2.61
N ALA A 128 -0.80 -5.28 2.30
CA ALA A 128 -1.71 -5.36 1.17
C ALA A 128 -2.86 -4.35 1.29
N ILE A 129 -3.46 -4.20 2.48
CA ILE A 129 -4.51 -3.20 2.73
C ILE A 129 -3.97 -1.78 2.56
N LEU A 130 -2.85 -1.43 3.21
CA LEU A 130 -2.25 -0.10 3.13
C LEU A 130 -1.95 0.31 1.69
N ARG A 131 -1.43 -0.63 0.88
CA ARG A 131 -1.10 -0.39 -0.53
C ARG A 131 -2.32 -0.09 -1.38
N ILE A 132 -3.46 -0.75 -1.14
CA ILE A 132 -4.70 -0.46 -1.86
C ILE A 132 -5.24 0.91 -1.44
N ALA A 133 -5.24 1.21 -0.13
CA ALA A 133 -5.69 2.51 0.38
C ALA A 133 -4.87 3.68 -0.19
N ASP A 134 -3.54 3.55 -0.26
CA ASP A 134 -2.64 4.53 -0.88
C ASP A 134 -2.97 4.77 -2.36
N ILE A 135 -3.17 3.69 -3.14
CA ILE A 135 -3.52 3.81 -4.56
C ILE A 135 -4.89 4.49 -4.75
N LEU A 136 -5.85 4.25 -3.86
CA LEU A 136 -7.17 4.85 -3.92
C LEU A 136 -7.16 6.37 -3.69
N ASP A 137 -6.12 6.92 -3.04
CA ASP A 137 -5.89 8.36 -2.92
C ASP A 137 -4.60 8.81 -3.63
N TYR A 138 -4.25 8.15 -4.74
CA TYR A 138 -2.99 8.40 -5.48
C TYR A 138 -2.75 9.86 -5.90
N PHE A 139 -3.82 10.63 -6.08
CA PHE A 139 -3.75 12.05 -6.47
C PHE A 139 -3.85 13.02 -5.27
N HIS A 140 -3.87 12.50 -4.04
CA HIS A 140 -3.93 13.26 -2.78
C HIS A 140 -5.12 14.24 -2.77
N ARG A 141 -6.25 13.80 -3.33
CA ARG A 141 -7.46 14.65 -3.47
C ARG A 141 -8.34 14.58 -2.24
N GLY A 142 -8.24 13.52 -1.44
CA GLY A 142 -9.07 13.31 -0.26
C GLY A 142 -10.54 13.03 -0.56
N SER A 143 -10.91 12.82 -1.83
CA SER A 143 -12.30 12.69 -2.28
C SER A 143 -12.80 11.24 -2.37
N THR A 144 -11.89 10.27 -2.26
CA THR A 144 -12.21 8.85 -2.44
C THR A 144 -12.94 8.26 -1.24
N VAL A 145 -14.08 7.61 -1.47
CA VAL A 145 -14.91 6.96 -0.46
C VAL A 145 -15.28 5.55 -0.92
N ILE A 146 -14.91 4.55 -0.12
CA ILE A 146 -15.37 3.17 -0.31
C ILE A 146 -16.80 3.07 0.22
N LYS A 147 -17.73 2.64 -0.63
CA LYS A 147 -19.13 2.39 -0.27
C LYS A 147 -19.37 0.94 0.11
N ASP A 148 -18.73 0.03 -0.61
CA ASP A 148 -18.88 -1.40 -0.40
C ASP A 148 -17.64 -2.15 -0.89
N ILE A 149 -17.41 -3.34 -0.35
CA ILE A 149 -16.41 -4.29 -0.84
C ILE A 149 -17.07 -5.65 -0.92
N ARG A 150 -17.13 -6.21 -2.14
CA ARG A 150 -17.75 -7.50 -2.41
C ARG A 150 -16.71 -8.51 -2.85
N VAL A 151 -16.76 -9.69 -2.29
CA VAL A 151 -15.92 -10.82 -2.68
C VAL A 151 -16.79 -11.85 -3.36
N ASP A 152 -16.50 -12.13 -4.62
CA ASP A 152 -17.18 -13.17 -5.41
C ASP A 152 -16.13 -14.03 -6.14
N GLY A 153 -16.15 -15.33 -5.85
CA GLY A 153 -15.11 -16.27 -6.27
C GLY A 153 -13.71 -15.76 -5.95
N ASN A 154 -12.94 -15.45 -7.00
CA ASN A 154 -11.58 -14.95 -6.90
C ASN A 154 -11.44 -13.44 -7.14
N THR A 155 -12.53 -12.69 -7.08
CA THR A 155 -12.56 -11.25 -7.36
C THR A 155 -13.04 -10.48 -6.14
N CYS A 156 -12.29 -9.45 -5.77
CA CYS A 156 -12.63 -8.46 -4.75
C CYS A 156 -12.97 -7.14 -5.44
N THR A 157 -14.25 -6.81 -5.46
CA THR A 157 -14.80 -5.61 -6.11
C THR A 157 -15.00 -4.51 -5.08
N PHE A 158 -14.28 -3.41 -5.25
CA PHE A 158 -14.38 -2.19 -4.46
C PHE A 158 -15.38 -1.25 -5.14
N VAL A 159 -16.50 -0.98 -4.48
CA VAL A 159 -17.45 0.04 -4.92
C VAL A 159 -17.01 1.37 -4.34
N VAL A 160 -16.49 2.27 -5.19
CA VAL A 160 -15.79 3.48 -4.80
C VAL A 160 -16.40 4.70 -5.48
N TRP A 161 -16.63 5.76 -4.71
CA TRP A 161 -16.97 7.09 -5.21
C TRP A 161 -15.78 8.02 -5.04
N GLY A 162 -15.56 8.90 -6.02
CA GLY A 162 -14.44 9.82 -6.00
C GLY A 162 -14.23 10.48 -7.36
N ILE A 163 -13.11 11.20 -7.47
CA ILE A 163 -12.66 11.84 -8.70
C ILE A 163 -11.58 10.96 -9.33
N ASP A 164 -11.34 11.09 -10.64
CA ASP A 164 -10.25 10.40 -11.36
C ASP A 164 -10.30 8.86 -11.27
N LEU A 165 -11.49 8.28 -11.08
CA LEU A 165 -11.67 6.83 -10.87
C LEU A 165 -11.09 5.97 -12.00
N GLU A 166 -11.16 6.43 -13.25
CA GLU A 166 -10.58 5.70 -14.38
C GLU A 166 -9.05 5.60 -14.27
N ALA A 167 -8.39 6.71 -13.92
CA ALA A 167 -6.95 6.73 -13.72
C ALA A 167 -6.55 5.89 -12.49
N ILE A 168 -7.34 5.93 -11.41
CA ILE A 168 -7.14 5.08 -10.22
C ILE A 168 -7.28 3.60 -10.60
N ARG A 169 -8.27 3.23 -11.43
CA ARG A 169 -8.48 1.86 -11.93
C ARG A 169 -7.24 1.35 -12.69
N GLU A 170 -6.67 2.17 -13.55
CA GLU A 170 -5.43 1.85 -14.26
C GLU A 170 -4.26 1.59 -13.29
N LYS A 171 -4.14 2.40 -12.22
CA LYS A 171 -3.11 2.19 -11.19
C LYS A 171 -3.32 0.89 -10.42
N ILE A 172 -4.56 0.57 -10.04
CA ILE A 172 -4.90 -0.70 -9.37
C ILE A 172 -4.50 -1.89 -10.24
N ASN A 173 -4.87 -1.89 -11.53
CA ASN A 173 -4.52 -2.97 -12.46
C ASN A 173 -3.01 -3.20 -12.53
N LYS A 174 -2.20 -2.15 -12.38
CA LYS A 174 -0.72 -2.22 -12.42
C LYS A 174 -0.07 -2.55 -11.08
N LYS A 175 -0.68 -2.17 -9.95
CA LYS A 175 -0.02 -2.14 -8.63
C LYS A 175 -0.65 -3.01 -7.56
N ALA A 176 -1.80 -3.62 -7.83
CA ALA A 176 -2.51 -4.48 -6.87
C ALA A 176 -1.95 -5.92 -6.79
N SER A 177 -0.88 -6.26 -7.51
CA SER A 177 -0.33 -7.64 -7.55
C SER A 177 -0.05 -8.21 -6.15
N TYR A 178 0.48 -7.39 -5.24
CA TYR A 178 0.76 -7.83 -3.88
C TYR A 178 -0.51 -8.19 -3.09
N PHE A 179 -1.60 -7.45 -3.29
CA PHE A 179 -2.90 -7.80 -2.70
C PHE A 179 -3.40 -9.14 -3.24
N GLN A 180 -3.27 -9.36 -4.55
CA GLN A 180 -3.64 -10.63 -5.19
C GLN A 180 -2.77 -11.79 -4.70
N GLU A 181 -1.48 -11.56 -4.45
CA GLU A 181 -0.58 -12.58 -3.90
C GLU A 181 -0.96 -12.97 -2.47
N VAL A 182 -1.34 -12.00 -1.64
CA VAL A 182 -1.66 -12.21 -0.22
C VAL A 182 -3.07 -12.76 -0.03
N PHE A 183 -4.09 -12.10 -0.56
CA PHE A 183 -5.49 -12.48 -0.37
C PHE A 183 -6.00 -13.49 -1.40
N LYS A 184 -5.19 -13.79 -2.43
CA LYS A 184 -5.58 -14.59 -3.61
C LYS A 184 -6.68 -13.97 -4.47
N LEU A 185 -7.16 -12.77 -4.15
CA LEU A 185 -8.26 -12.10 -4.85
C LEU A 185 -7.78 -11.05 -5.85
N LYS A 186 -8.32 -11.07 -7.07
CA LYS A 186 -8.15 -10.00 -8.06
C LYS A 186 -8.91 -8.75 -7.61
N VAL A 187 -8.24 -7.60 -7.58
CA VAL A 187 -8.86 -6.32 -7.21
C VAL A 187 -9.50 -5.66 -8.43
N VAL A 188 -10.75 -5.24 -8.30
CA VAL A 188 -11.51 -4.48 -9.31
C VAL A 188 -12.16 -3.26 -8.63
N ILE A 189 -12.20 -2.11 -9.33
CA ILE A 189 -12.92 -0.92 -8.85
C ILE A 189 -14.08 -0.58 -9.79
N THR A 190 -15.23 -0.32 -9.20
CA THR A 190 -16.45 0.18 -9.86
C THR A 190 -17.06 1.35 -9.07
N ASN A 191 -17.80 2.23 -9.74
CA ASN A 191 -18.65 3.25 -9.14
C ASN A 191 -20.13 2.80 -9.05
N GLU A 192 -20.49 1.75 -9.77
CA GLU A 192 -21.83 1.17 -9.80
C GLU A 192 -21.93 0.05 -8.76
N SER A 193 -23.06 -0.04 -8.06
CA SER A 193 -23.36 -1.27 -7.30
C SER A 193 -23.61 -2.35 -8.34
N PRO A 194 -22.83 -3.45 -8.38
CA PRO A 194 -23.10 -4.49 -9.36
C PRO A 194 -24.52 -5.00 -9.11
N GLU A 195 -25.35 -4.94 -10.16
CA GLU A 195 -26.65 -5.58 -10.14
C GLU A 195 -26.41 -7.06 -9.84
N ILE A 196 -27.14 -7.60 -8.88
CA ILE A 196 -27.10 -9.03 -8.57
C ILE A 196 -27.62 -9.72 -9.83
N GLY A 197 -26.71 -10.35 -10.59
CA GLY A 197 -27.02 -10.92 -11.89
C GLY A 197 -28.17 -11.91 -11.81
N GLY A 198 -29.23 -11.62 -12.54
CA GLY A 198 -30.12 -12.66 -13.05
C GLY A 198 -29.33 -13.52 -14.04
N GLU A 199 -29.52 -14.83 -13.96
CA GLU A 199 -29.11 -15.78 -14.99
C GLU A 199 -29.61 -15.32 -16.36
N GLU A 200 -28.70 -15.08 -17.30
CA GLU A 200 -28.87 -15.39 -18.73
C GLU A 200 -27.63 -14.97 -19.52
N ALA A 201 -26.84 -15.95 -19.97
CA ALA A 201 -26.23 -15.99 -21.30
C ALA A 201 -25.30 -17.22 -21.40
N ALA A 202 -25.90 -18.41 -21.37
CA ALA A 202 -25.35 -19.55 -22.10
C ALA A 202 -26.03 -19.57 -23.46
N SER A 203 -25.31 -19.28 -24.55
CA SER A 203 -25.32 -20.09 -25.77
C SER A 203 -24.55 -19.40 -26.90
N GLN A 204 -23.85 -20.24 -27.68
CA GLN A 204 -23.31 -20.02 -29.04
C GLN A 204 -21.99 -19.21 -29.06
N LEU A 205 -20.86 -19.77 -29.49
CA LEU A 205 -20.64 -20.32 -30.84
C LEU A 205 -19.68 -21.52 -30.87
N THR A 206 -19.87 -22.31 -31.92
CA THR A 206 -19.23 -23.56 -32.33
C THR A 206 -17.84 -23.38 -32.95
N GLU A 207 -17.11 -24.50 -32.99
CA GLU A 207 -15.91 -24.84 -33.80
C GLU A 207 -16.09 -24.41 -35.29
N GLU A 208 -15.08 -24.17 -36.13
CA GLU A 208 -13.89 -24.96 -36.46
C GLU A 208 -13.04 -24.21 -37.54
N ASP A 209 -11.82 -24.69 -37.79
CA ASP A 209 -11.11 -24.72 -39.09
C ASP A 209 -9.97 -23.71 -39.43
N THR A 210 -9.19 -24.12 -40.42
CA THR A 210 -7.73 -24.26 -40.48
C THR A 210 -6.96 -23.21 -41.31
N ALA A 211 -5.62 -23.33 -41.23
CA ALA A 211 -4.63 -23.07 -42.28
C ALA A 211 -3.93 -21.70 -42.38
N ALA A 212 -2.59 -21.77 -42.29
CA ALA A 212 -1.61 -20.79 -42.75
C ALA A 212 -1.57 -20.71 -44.30
N PRO A 213 -0.95 -19.67 -44.90
CA PRO A 213 0.49 -19.78 -45.16
C PRO A 213 1.32 -18.47 -45.03
N ASP A 214 2.59 -18.70 -44.67
CA ASP A 214 3.88 -18.21 -45.21
C ASP A 214 3.98 -16.93 -46.08
N GLY A 215 5.04 -16.13 -45.80
CA GLY A 215 5.82 -15.43 -46.83
C GLY A 215 6.23 -13.96 -46.61
N GLY A 216 7.41 -13.73 -45.99
CA GLY A 216 8.42 -12.65 -46.23
C GLY A 216 8.05 -11.16 -46.07
N GLU A 217 8.95 -10.20 -45.78
CA GLU A 217 10.42 -10.17 -45.63
C GLU A 217 10.85 -8.80 -45.02
N ALA A 218 12.01 -8.81 -44.34
CA ALA A 218 13.01 -7.73 -44.13
C ALA A 218 12.84 -6.54 -43.14
N ALA A 219 13.77 -6.55 -42.15
CA ALA A 219 14.68 -5.49 -41.64
C ALA A 219 14.14 -4.24 -40.89
N GLU A 220 14.63 -3.96 -39.67
CA GLU A 220 15.87 -3.20 -39.38
C GLU A 220 16.12 -2.99 -37.85
N GLU A 221 17.29 -3.46 -37.42
CA GLU A 221 18.27 -2.93 -36.43
C GLU A 221 17.93 -1.80 -35.41
N THR A 222 18.17 -2.03 -34.10
CA THR A 222 19.33 -1.51 -33.30
C THR A 222 19.07 -1.46 -31.78
N ALA A 223 20.14 -1.82 -31.04
CA ALA A 223 20.54 -1.47 -29.66
C ALA A 223 19.57 -1.76 -28.48
N GLY A 224 19.87 -2.57 -27.46
CA GLY A 224 21.17 -2.99 -26.93
C GLY A 224 21.68 -2.02 -25.86
N GLU A 225 21.15 -2.07 -24.64
CA GLU A 225 21.93 -1.66 -23.47
C GLU A 225 21.50 -2.32 -22.16
N ALA A 226 22.51 -2.64 -21.37
CA ALA A 226 22.53 -3.69 -20.35
C ALA A 226 21.84 -3.30 -19.04
N ALA A 227 21.12 -4.25 -18.47
CA ALA A 227 20.72 -4.21 -17.06
C ALA A 227 21.96 -4.48 -16.20
N GLY A 228 22.62 -3.40 -15.76
CA GLY A 228 23.63 -3.43 -14.72
C GLY A 228 23.01 -3.77 -13.38
N ASP A 229 23.38 -4.94 -12.88
CA ASP A 229 23.28 -5.40 -11.52
C ASP A 229 23.82 -4.33 -10.55
N LEU A 230 22.96 -3.81 -9.67
CA LEU A 230 23.38 -2.99 -8.53
C LEU A 230 22.93 -3.70 -7.27
N GLY A 231 23.88 -4.49 -6.77
CA GLY A 231 23.81 -5.31 -5.60
C GLY A 231 23.69 -4.54 -4.28
N ASP A 232 23.77 -5.36 -3.23
CA ASP A 232 23.72 -5.03 -1.82
C ASP A 232 24.49 -3.75 -1.45
N GLY A 233 23.74 -2.71 -1.11
CA GLY A 233 24.29 -1.47 -0.55
C GLY A 233 23.25 -0.60 0.17
N ALA A 234 22.00 -1.07 0.31
CA ALA A 234 20.95 -0.28 0.95
C ALA A 234 20.98 -0.35 2.48
N GLU A 235 21.71 -1.31 3.06
CA GLU A 235 21.75 -1.55 4.51
C GLU A 235 22.75 -0.65 5.24
N GLN A 236 23.81 -0.19 4.56
CA GLN A 236 24.85 0.65 5.17
C GLN A 236 24.63 2.17 5.03
N ALA A 237 23.65 2.61 4.23
CA ALA A 237 23.38 4.04 4.03
C ALA A 237 22.36 4.62 5.04
N ALA A 238 21.57 3.79 5.73
CA ALA A 238 20.61 4.27 6.73
C ALA A 238 21.28 4.64 8.06
N ALA A 239 22.43 4.03 8.39
CA ALA A 239 23.17 4.27 9.63
C ALA A 239 23.96 5.59 9.65
N ALA A 240 24.00 6.35 8.54
CA ALA A 240 24.80 7.57 8.42
C ALA A 240 23.95 8.85 8.25
N LEU A 241 22.62 8.76 8.45
CA LEU A 241 21.75 9.93 8.37
C LEU A 241 21.54 10.48 9.78
N ASP A 242 22.32 11.51 10.11
CA ASP A 242 21.90 12.45 11.16
C ASP A 242 20.46 12.91 10.85
N PRO A 243 19.58 13.00 11.86
CA PRO A 243 18.23 13.49 11.63
C PRO A 243 18.34 14.87 10.97
N PRO A 244 17.64 15.12 9.85
CA PRO A 244 17.69 16.43 9.22
C PRO A 244 17.22 17.46 10.24
N SER A 245 18.03 18.50 10.46
CA SER A 245 17.62 19.67 11.22
C SER A 245 16.32 20.21 10.60
N VAL A 246 15.35 20.48 11.47
CA VAL A 246 13.97 20.89 11.12
C VAL A 246 13.94 22.13 10.19
N ASP A 247 15.03 22.89 10.17
CA ASP A 247 15.24 24.12 9.38
C ASP A 247 15.30 23.91 7.84
N ASN A 248 15.44 22.69 7.33
CA ASN A 248 15.55 22.45 5.88
C ASN A 248 14.20 22.26 5.15
N CYS A 249 13.06 22.35 5.84
CA CYS A 249 11.72 22.19 5.22
C CYS A 249 11.21 23.45 4.49
N ASP A 250 11.96 24.56 4.47
CA ASP A 250 11.49 25.84 3.93
C ASP A 250 11.67 26.03 2.41
N ALA A 251 12.00 24.97 1.65
CA ALA A 251 12.18 25.06 0.21
C ALA A 251 11.17 24.19 -0.55
N LYS A 252 9.91 24.66 -0.65
CA LYS A 252 8.99 24.42 -1.78
C LYS A 252 7.71 25.24 -1.62
N GLY A 253 7.71 26.40 -2.29
CA GLY A 253 6.48 27.03 -2.78
C GLY A 253 6.08 26.46 -4.14
#